data_AF-A0A7V8SXI5-F1
#
_entry.id   AF-A0A7V8SXI5-F1
#
_cell.length_a   1.000
_cell.length_b   1.000
_cell.length_c   1.000
_cell.angle_alpha   90.00
_cell.angle_beta   90.00
_cell.angle_gamma   90.00
#
_symmetry.space_group_name_H-M   'P 1'
#
loop_
_entity.id
_entity.type
_entity.pdbx_description
1 polymer ?
#
loop_
_entity_poly.entity_id
_entity_poly.type
_entity_poly.pdbx_seq_one_letter_code
_entity_poly.pdbx_strand_id
1 'polypeptide(L)'
;MSPFEKRTGCKDIAPLLVFYVCEEVSEDERESIETHLASCRACSQQLAEEKAFHATLLSAPQSADELDASGILLSQCRSELEEALDDLSAPPLQERWRPFGWLRRWMALRPVWSGALLVLVGGLAGAQLVPWLEQNSGNTGQALNVRARQPLTPDQLSNMVVSGLTVSPSPGSDSPTVQLQLSAEQPMVLTGRADDSNVRQVLTYMVENSERFDAGVRLDCLDALKAAVRDQQVRLALLNAARKDQNPAVRMKALEALR
;
A
#
# COMPACT_ATOMS: atom_id res chain seq x y z
N MET A 1 41.15 8.60 -56.86
CA MET A 1 39.70 8.37 -57.04
C MET A 1 39.54 7.32 -58.12
N SER A 2 38.99 6.16 -57.76
CA SER A 2 38.92 4.94 -58.58
C SER A 2 37.78 5.02 -59.62
N PRO A 3 37.91 4.44 -60.83
CA PRO A 3 37.00 4.64 -61.96
C PRO A 3 35.81 3.67 -62.02
N PHE A 4 35.41 3.07 -60.90
CA PHE A 4 34.34 2.06 -60.85
C PHE A 4 33.25 2.39 -59.82
N GLU A 5 32.60 3.54 -59.93
CA GLU A 5 31.26 3.70 -59.36
C GLU A 5 30.29 2.87 -60.22
N LYS A 6 30.05 1.62 -59.78
CA LYS A 6 28.94 0.83 -60.27
C LYS A 6 27.67 1.67 -60.10
N ARG A 7 27.04 2.07 -61.20
CA ARG A 7 25.69 2.65 -61.15
C ARG A 7 24.76 1.56 -60.63
N THR A 8 24.42 1.63 -59.35
CA THR A 8 23.45 0.72 -58.72
C THR A 8 22.11 0.87 -59.43
N GLY A 9 21.62 -0.22 -60.00
CA GLY A 9 20.35 -0.24 -60.70
C GLY A 9 19.19 -0.44 -59.72
N CYS A 10 17.96 -0.13 -60.14
CA CYS A 10 16.78 -0.40 -59.32
C CYS A 10 16.64 -1.89 -58.93
N LYS A 11 17.16 -2.81 -59.76
CA LYS A 11 17.13 -4.26 -59.47
C LYS A 11 18.00 -4.65 -58.29
N ASP A 12 19.07 -3.91 -58.04
CA ASP A 12 20.00 -4.18 -56.93
C ASP A 12 19.47 -3.57 -55.63
N ILE A 13 18.74 -2.45 -55.73
CA ILE A 13 18.26 -1.68 -54.57
C ILE A 13 16.88 -2.12 -54.09
N ALA A 14 15.97 -2.52 -54.98
CA ALA A 14 14.63 -2.99 -54.61
C ALA A 14 14.61 -4.05 -53.48
N PRO A 15 15.45 -5.12 -53.50
CA PRO A 15 15.45 -6.10 -52.41
C PRO A 15 16.02 -5.56 -51.09
N LEU A 16 16.83 -4.50 -51.14
CA LEU A 16 17.46 -3.90 -49.95
C LEU A 16 16.53 -2.94 -49.20
N LEU A 17 15.41 -2.51 -49.81
CA LEU A 17 14.50 -1.54 -49.20
C LEU A 17 13.86 -2.06 -47.90
N VAL A 18 13.51 -3.35 -47.85
CA VAL A 18 12.96 -3.99 -46.62
C VAL A 18 14.00 -3.94 -45.50
N PHE A 19 15.24 -4.37 -45.79
CA PHE A 19 16.33 -4.35 -44.82
C PHE A 19 16.69 -2.91 -44.38
N TYR A 20 16.60 -1.95 -45.30
CA TYR A 20 16.80 -0.54 -44.98
C TYR A 20 15.75 -0.01 -43.99
N VAL A 21 14.48 -0.41 -44.14
CA VAL A 21 13.40 -0.03 -43.19
C VAL A 21 13.59 -0.67 -41.82
N CYS A 22 14.13 -1.90 -41.77
CA CYS A 22 14.45 -2.61 -40.52
C CYS A 22 15.80 -2.22 -39.90
N GLU A 23 16.53 -1.24 -40.47
CA GLU A 23 17.89 -0.84 -40.06
C GLU A 23 18.93 -1.99 -40.09
N GLU A 24 18.75 -2.98 -40.97
CA GLU A 24 19.63 -4.16 -41.11
C GLU A 24 20.61 -4.09 -42.30
N VAL A 25 20.82 -2.90 -42.88
CA VAL A 25 21.78 -2.68 -43.97
C VAL A 25 23.11 -2.15 -43.44
N SER A 26 24.21 -2.50 -44.10
CA SER A 26 25.52 -1.92 -43.79
C SER A 26 25.58 -0.42 -44.16
N GLU A 27 26.50 0.34 -43.56
CA GLU A 27 26.69 1.77 -43.85
C GLU A 27 26.99 2.03 -45.33
N ASP A 28 27.81 1.18 -45.97
CA ASP A 28 28.14 1.29 -47.40
C ASP A 28 26.90 1.07 -48.28
N GLU A 29 26.04 0.11 -47.93
CA GLU A 29 24.77 -0.13 -48.63
C GLU A 29 23.79 1.02 -48.40
N ARG A 30 23.74 1.57 -47.18
CA ARG A 30 22.88 2.69 -46.81
C ARG A 30 23.18 3.93 -47.65
N GLU A 31 24.45 4.30 -47.81
CA GLU A 31 24.87 5.42 -48.67
C GLU A 31 24.48 5.17 -50.14
N SER A 32 24.65 3.94 -50.63
CA SER A 32 24.28 3.58 -52.00
C SER A 32 22.77 3.67 -52.26
N ILE A 33 21.96 3.28 -51.28
CA ILE A 33 20.49 3.33 -51.31
C ILE A 33 20.03 4.78 -51.27
N GLU A 34 20.53 5.58 -50.35
CA GLU A 34 20.19 7.01 -50.20
C GLU A 34 20.52 7.80 -51.48
N THR A 35 21.69 7.55 -52.07
CA THR A 35 22.11 8.16 -53.34
C THR A 35 21.17 7.81 -54.49
N HIS A 36 20.71 6.56 -54.57
CA HIS A 36 19.76 6.14 -55.60
C HIS A 36 18.36 6.69 -55.36
N LEU A 37 17.89 6.70 -54.11
CA LEU A 37 16.57 7.22 -53.72
C LEU A 37 16.42 8.72 -54.05
N ALA A 38 17.51 9.49 -53.98
CA ALA A 38 17.53 10.90 -54.37
C ALA A 38 17.23 11.12 -55.87
N SER A 39 17.48 10.12 -56.72
CA SER A 39 17.32 10.23 -58.18
C SER A 39 16.21 9.35 -58.77
N CYS A 40 15.76 8.31 -58.05
CA CYS A 40 14.78 7.35 -58.54
C CYS A 40 13.41 7.47 -57.83
N ARG A 41 12.40 7.90 -58.59
CA ARG A 41 11.02 8.02 -58.09
C ARG A 41 10.34 6.66 -57.83
N ALA A 42 10.70 5.63 -58.59
CA ALA A 42 10.10 4.30 -58.42
C ALA A 42 10.52 3.64 -57.10
N CYS A 43 11.82 3.66 -56.79
CA CYS A 43 12.34 3.09 -55.54
C CYS A 43 11.92 3.89 -54.30
N SER A 44 11.76 5.23 -54.41
CA SER A 44 11.24 6.03 -53.30
C SER A 44 9.76 5.77 -53.03
N GLN A 45 8.97 5.44 -54.06
CA GLN A 45 7.58 4.99 -53.86
C GLN A 45 7.53 3.62 -53.16
N GLN A 46 8.34 2.66 -53.61
CA GLN A 46 8.43 1.34 -52.95
C GLN A 46 8.87 1.48 -51.49
N LEU A 47 9.84 2.34 -51.19
CA LEU A 47 10.25 2.61 -49.81
C LEU A 47 9.11 3.17 -48.96
N ALA A 48 8.25 4.03 -49.53
CA ALA A 48 7.10 4.55 -48.81
C ALA A 48 6.06 3.46 -48.50
N GLU A 49 5.85 2.52 -49.43
CA GLU A 49 4.98 1.35 -49.24
C GLU A 49 5.55 0.44 -48.12
N GLU A 50 6.85 0.13 -48.14
CA GLU A 50 7.52 -0.66 -47.09
C GLU A 50 7.45 0.02 -45.72
N LYS A 51 7.69 1.34 -45.66
CA LYS A 51 7.57 2.12 -44.41
C LYS A 51 6.15 2.13 -43.86
N ALA A 52 5.15 2.24 -44.72
CA ALA A 52 3.74 2.21 -44.30
C ALA A 52 3.36 0.82 -43.76
N PHE A 53 3.84 -0.24 -44.41
CA PHE A 53 3.64 -1.61 -43.92
C PHE A 53 4.32 -1.83 -42.57
N HIS A 54 5.59 -1.43 -42.42
CA HIS A 54 6.33 -1.52 -41.16
C HIS A 54 5.67 -0.74 -40.02
N ALA A 55 5.22 0.50 -40.29
CA ALA A 55 4.48 1.29 -39.30
C ALA A 55 3.18 0.60 -38.85
N THR A 56 2.49 -0.08 -39.77
CA THR A 56 1.28 -0.85 -39.45
C THR A 56 1.61 -2.02 -38.52
N LEU A 57 2.70 -2.76 -38.79
CA LEU A 57 3.17 -3.86 -37.95
C LEU A 57 3.56 -3.39 -36.53
N LEU A 58 4.22 -2.25 -36.41
CA LEU A 58 4.60 -1.66 -35.12
C LEU A 58 3.39 -1.13 -34.32
N SER A 59 2.35 -0.66 -35.02
CA SER A 59 1.13 -0.16 -34.39
C SER A 59 0.18 -1.27 -33.92
N ALA A 60 0.36 -2.49 -34.40
CA ALA A 60 -0.43 -3.63 -33.97
C ALA A 60 -0.02 -3.99 -32.52
N PRO A 61 -0.95 -3.93 -31.54
CA PRO A 61 -0.63 -4.28 -30.18
C PRO A 61 -0.16 -5.74 -30.14
N GLN A 62 1.12 -5.94 -29.79
CA GLN A 62 1.64 -7.28 -29.59
C GLN A 62 1.09 -7.79 -28.26
N SER A 63 0.53 -9.01 -28.27
CA SER A 63 -0.06 -9.64 -27.08
C SER A 63 0.91 -9.79 -25.91
N ALA A 64 2.22 -9.66 -26.15
CA ALA A 64 3.27 -9.69 -25.14
C ALA A 64 3.45 -8.36 -24.39
N ASP A 65 3.18 -7.20 -25.02
CA ASP A 65 3.36 -5.89 -24.40
C ASP A 65 2.25 -5.53 -23.40
N GLU A 66 1.06 -6.12 -23.57
CA GLU A 66 -0.09 -5.85 -22.68
C GLU A 66 0.04 -6.57 -21.33
N LEU A 67 0.81 -7.66 -21.23
CA LEU A 67 0.79 -8.55 -20.08
C LEU A 67 1.97 -8.43 -19.11
N ASP A 68 3.14 -7.93 -19.53
CA ASP A 68 4.37 -8.12 -18.72
C ASP A 68 5.13 -6.82 -18.37
N ALA A 69 5.26 -5.89 -19.30
CA ALA A 69 6.10 -4.70 -19.09
C ALA A 69 5.53 -3.74 -18.03
N SER A 70 4.22 -3.47 -18.06
CA SER A 70 3.60 -2.54 -17.11
C SER A 70 3.46 -3.14 -15.71
N GLY A 71 3.15 -4.44 -15.60
CA GLY A 71 2.98 -5.13 -14.32
C GLY A 71 4.29 -5.31 -13.56
N ILE A 72 5.36 -5.73 -14.26
CA ILE A 72 6.68 -5.92 -13.65
C ILE A 72 7.29 -4.57 -13.26
N LEU A 73 7.22 -3.54 -14.11
CA LEU A 73 7.77 -2.23 -13.77
C LEU A 73 7.03 -1.58 -12.59
N LEU A 74 5.69 -1.69 -12.54
CA LEU A 74 4.92 -1.17 -11.42
C LEU A 74 5.21 -1.91 -10.12
N SER A 75 5.43 -3.23 -10.16
CA SER A 75 5.79 -3.99 -8.95
C SER A 75 7.19 -3.63 -8.45
N GLN A 76 8.15 -3.44 -9.36
CA GLN A 76 9.49 -2.98 -9.02
C GLN A 76 9.48 -1.57 -8.42
N CYS A 77 8.80 -0.61 -9.06
CA CYS A 77 8.70 0.76 -8.53
C CYS A 77 7.99 0.80 -7.16
N ARG A 78 7.00 -0.07 -6.92
CA ARG A 78 6.35 -0.18 -5.60
C ARG A 78 7.31 -0.72 -4.55
N SER A 79 8.09 -1.73 -4.87
CA SER A 79 9.08 -2.31 -3.97
C SER A 79 10.17 -1.28 -3.61
N GLU A 80 10.69 -0.55 -4.60
CA GLU A 80 11.70 0.49 -4.38
C GLU A 80 11.15 1.66 -3.55
N LEU A 81 9.89 2.04 -3.75
CA LEU A 81 9.23 3.07 -2.95
C LEU A 81 8.99 2.61 -1.49
N GLU A 82 8.60 1.36 -1.29
CA GLU A 82 8.40 0.78 0.04
C GLU A 82 9.71 0.75 0.84
N GLU A 83 10.81 0.32 0.21
CA GLU A 83 12.15 0.33 0.82
C GLU A 83 12.60 1.76 1.20
N ALA A 84 12.40 2.73 0.30
CA ALA A 84 12.74 4.12 0.57
C ALA A 84 11.90 4.73 1.71
N LEU A 85 10.63 4.35 1.82
CA LEU A 85 9.77 4.79 2.92
C LEU A 85 10.17 4.15 4.24
N ASP A 86 10.54 2.87 4.23
CA ASP A 86 11.03 2.17 5.42
C ASP A 86 12.32 2.81 5.95
N ASP A 87 13.26 3.14 5.06
CA ASP A 87 14.51 3.84 5.41
C ASP A 87 14.25 5.21 6.03
N LEU A 88 13.26 5.96 5.52
CA LEU A 88 12.88 7.26 6.08
C LEU A 88 12.08 7.13 7.40
N SER A 89 11.33 6.03 7.57
CA SER A 89 10.52 5.76 8.75
C SER A 89 11.35 5.21 9.92
N ALA A 90 12.52 4.64 9.64
CA ALA A 90 13.43 4.17 10.66
C ALA A 90 13.86 5.35 11.54
N PRO A 91 13.49 5.38 12.84
CA PRO A 91 13.95 6.44 13.72
C PRO A 91 15.47 6.41 13.73
N PRO A 92 16.17 7.57 13.70
CA PRO A 92 17.62 7.57 13.82
C PRO A 92 17.94 6.83 15.11
N LEU A 93 18.53 5.66 14.99
CA LEU A 93 19.10 4.94 16.12
C LEU A 93 20.18 5.86 16.65
N GLN A 94 19.81 6.78 17.53
CA GLN A 94 20.73 7.41 18.45
C GLN A 94 21.49 6.25 19.06
N GLU A 95 22.75 6.10 18.65
CA GLU A 95 23.69 5.16 19.21
C GLU A 95 23.88 5.51 20.68
N ARG A 96 22.91 5.09 21.48
CA ARG A 96 22.91 5.17 22.92
C ARG A 96 23.93 4.13 23.36
N TRP A 97 25.17 4.60 23.47
CA TRP A 97 26.28 4.04 24.25
C TRP A 97 25.98 2.64 24.78
N ARG A 98 26.35 1.61 24.02
CA ARG A 98 26.28 0.22 24.49
C ARG A 98 27.65 -0.18 25.05
N PRO A 99 27.85 -0.22 26.39
CA PRO A 99 29.15 -0.52 27.00
C PRO A 99 29.64 -1.96 26.78
N PHE A 100 28.88 -2.79 26.05
CA PHE A 100 29.18 -4.20 25.80
C PHE A 100 29.67 -4.52 24.38
N GLY A 101 30.20 -3.53 23.64
CA GLY A 101 30.78 -3.75 22.31
C GLY A 101 31.90 -4.82 22.28
N TRP A 102 32.67 -4.93 23.36
CA TRP A 102 33.69 -5.98 23.55
C TRP A 102 33.12 -7.40 23.61
N LEU A 103 31.91 -7.57 24.17
CA LEU A 103 31.24 -8.85 24.34
C LEU A 103 30.78 -9.40 22.99
N ARG A 104 30.31 -8.50 22.11
CA ARG A 104 29.94 -8.82 20.72
C ARG A 104 31.16 -9.25 19.91
N ARG A 105 32.32 -8.60 20.11
CA ARG A 105 33.58 -8.98 19.46
C ARG A 105 34.09 -10.34 19.96
N TRP A 106 33.96 -10.64 21.25
CA TRP A 106 34.28 -11.96 21.80
C TRP A 106 33.35 -13.08 21.30
N MET A 107 32.05 -12.82 21.16
CA MET A 107 31.10 -13.80 20.58
C MET A 107 31.41 -14.15 19.13
N ALA A 108 31.96 -13.20 18.34
CA ALA A 108 32.31 -13.42 16.94
C ALA A 108 33.53 -14.34 16.75
N LEU A 109 34.44 -14.42 17.75
CA LEU A 109 35.67 -15.23 17.64
C LEU A 109 35.50 -16.68 18.11
N ARG A 110 34.42 -17.04 18.82
CA ARG A 110 34.19 -18.42 19.33
C ARG A 110 32.69 -18.80 19.33
N PRO A 111 32.10 -19.13 18.17
CA PRO A 111 30.65 -19.33 18.02
C PRO A 111 30.07 -20.53 18.80
N VAL A 112 30.90 -21.52 19.16
CA VAL A 112 30.44 -22.72 19.90
C VAL A 112 30.20 -22.40 21.38
N TRP A 113 31.03 -21.56 22.00
CA TRP A 113 30.90 -21.23 23.42
C TRP A 113 29.78 -20.22 23.69
N SER A 114 29.48 -19.35 22.73
CA SER A 114 28.36 -18.40 22.83
C SER A 114 27.01 -19.10 22.74
N GLY A 115 26.86 -20.12 21.89
CA GLY A 115 25.63 -20.93 21.79
C GLY A 115 25.33 -21.70 23.08
N ALA A 116 26.32 -22.38 23.65
CA ALA A 116 26.16 -23.12 24.90
C ALA A 116 25.83 -22.18 26.08
N LEU A 117 26.49 -21.02 26.17
CA LEU A 117 26.22 -20.04 27.22
C LEU A 117 24.82 -19.40 27.06
N LEU A 118 24.36 -19.13 25.83
CA LEU A 118 23.02 -18.62 25.56
C LEU A 118 21.93 -19.61 25.96
N VAL A 119 22.11 -20.90 25.66
CA VAL A 119 21.15 -21.95 26.04
C VAL A 119 21.13 -22.12 27.56
N LEU A 120 22.29 -22.08 28.22
CA LEU A 120 22.37 -22.26 29.66
C LEU A 120 21.83 -21.04 30.41
N VAL A 121 22.22 -19.82 30.03
CA VAL A 121 21.71 -18.58 30.63
C VAL A 121 20.24 -18.36 30.28
N GLY A 122 19.84 -18.61 29.04
CA GLY A 122 18.45 -18.54 28.60
C GLY A 122 17.56 -19.58 29.28
N GLY A 123 18.06 -20.81 29.48
CA GLY A 123 17.35 -21.86 30.22
C GLY A 123 17.22 -21.55 31.70
N LEU A 124 18.26 -21.00 32.33
CA LEU A 124 18.26 -20.66 33.76
C LEU A 124 17.45 -19.39 34.05
N ALA A 125 17.51 -18.40 33.16
CA ALA A 125 16.63 -17.23 33.19
C ALA A 125 15.18 -17.62 32.91
N GLY A 126 14.92 -18.48 31.91
CA GLY A 126 13.58 -18.98 31.62
C GLY A 126 12.95 -19.74 32.79
N ALA A 127 13.71 -20.63 33.44
CA ALA A 127 13.22 -21.42 34.57
C ALA A 127 12.92 -20.59 35.83
N GLN A 128 13.59 -19.45 36.03
CA GLN A 128 13.39 -18.58 37.21
C GLN A 128 12.42 -17.42 36.94
N LEU A 129 12.37 -16.91 35.71
CA LEU A 129 11.58 -15.71 35.36
C LEU A 129 10.14 -16.05 34.96
N VAL A 130 9.89 -17.22 34.35
CA VAL A 130 8.55 -17.70 33.99
C VAL A 130 7.65 -17.86 35.23
N PRO A 131 8.07 -18.52 36.33
CA PRO A 131 7.21 -18.60 37.52
C PRO A 131 6.98 -17.24 38.20
N TRP A 132 7.91 -16.28 38.07
CA TRP A 132 7.73 -14.90 38.57
C TRP A 132 6.74 -14.10 37.71
N LEU A 133 6.75 -14.28 36.38
CA LEU A 133 5.76 -13.66 35.49
C LEU A 133 4.37 -14.27 35.67
N GLU A 134 4.24 -15.58 35.88
CA GLU A 134 2.94 -16.21 36.13
C GLU A 134 2.35 -15.76 37.48
N GLN A 135 3.18 -15.55 38.50
CA GLN A 135 2.72 -15.07 39.81
C GLN A 135 2.34 -13.57 39.81
N ASN A 136 2.88 -12.78 38.89
CA ASN A 136 2.54 -11.35 38.72
C ASN A 136 1.51 -11.09 37.57
N SER A 137 1.15 -12.12 36.80
CA SER A 137 0.12 -12.05 35.73
C SER A 137 -1.31 -12.12 36.24
N GLY A 138 -1.52 -12.07 37.56
CA GLY A 138 -2.83 -11.77 38.14
C GLY A 138 -3.32 -10.34 37.90
N ASN A 139 -2.50 -9.45 37.32
CA ASN A 139 -2.87 -8.03 37.18
C ASN A 139 -2.17 -7.25 36.05
N THR A 140 -1.99 -7.81 34.86
CA THR A 140 -1.44 -7.08 33.70
C THR A 140 -2.53 -6.56 32.78
N GLY A 141 -3.07 -5.40 33.16
CA GLY A 141 -3.76 -4.50 32.24
C GLY A 141 -2.88 -4.10 31.07
N GLN A 142 -3.51 -3.96 29.92
CA GLN A 142 -2.98 -3.64 28.60
C GLN A 142 -1.99 -2.46 28.62
N ALA A 143 -0.94 -2.56 27.79
CA ALA A 143 0.04 -1.50 27.58
C ALA A 143 -0.64 -0.19 27.13
N LEU A 144 -0.66 0.81 28.02
CA LEU A 144 -1.23 2.14 27.77
C LEU A 144 -0.17 3.03 27.10
N ASN A 145 -0.29 3.21 25.78
CA ASN A 145 0.26 4.39 25.13
C ASN A 145 -0.63 5.59 25.52
N VAL A 146 -0.32 6.24 26.64
CA VAL A 146 -1.01 7.46 27.08
C VAL A 146 -0.44 8.65 26.32
N ARG A 147 -1.08 9.02 25.19
CA ARG A 147 -1.01 10.38 24.67
C ARG A 147 -2.26 11.13 25.13
N ALA A 148 -2.05 12.35 25.63
CA ALA A 148 -3.11 13.17 26.23
C ALA A 148 -4.32 13.30 25.28
N ARG A 149 -5.51 13.05 25.82
CA ARG A 149 -6.83 13.21 25.17
C ARG A 149 -6.94 14.65 24.62
N GLN A 150 -6.70 14.84 23.34
CA GLN A 150 -7.05 16.09 22.67
C GLN A 150 -8.52 16.02 22.22
N PRO A 151 -9.31 17.08 22.42
CA PRO A 151 -10.67 17.12 21.90
C PRO A 151 -10.62 17.09 20.37
N LEU A 152 -11.27 16.09 19.77
CA LEU A 152 -11.31 15.92 18.32
C LEU A 152 -12.28 16.94 17.73
N THR A 153 -11.76 17.88 16.93
CA THR A 153 -12.58 18.83 16.17
C THR A 153 -13.08 18.17 14.88
N PRO A 154 -14.31 18.47 14.42
CA PRO A 154 -14.93 17.83 13.25
C PRO A 154 -14.09 17.94 11.95
N ASP A 155 -13.32 19.02 11.80
CA ASP A 155 -12.43 19.24 10.65
C ASP A 155 -11.23 18.27 10.59
N GLN A 156 -10.85 17.68 11.73
CA GLN A 156 -9.79 16.66 11.76
C GLN A 156 -10.34 15.29 11.33
N LEU A 157 -11.61 15.00 11.65
CA LEU A 157 -12.27 13.76 11.22
C LEU A 157 -12.51 13.71 9.70
N SER A 158 -12.60 14.85 9.02
CA SER A 158 -12.82 14.87 7.57
C SER A 158 -11.62 14.38 6.76
N ASN A 159 -10.42 14.31 7.33
CA ASN A 159 -9.22 13.83 6.62
C ASN A 159 -8.79 12.43 7.08
N MET A 160 -9.53 11.78 7.97
CA MET A 160 -9.18 10.48 8.55
C MET A 160 -9.86 9.33 7.80
N VAL A 161 -9.13 8.23 7.62
CA VAL A 161 -9.65 6.96 7.09
C VAL A 161 -9.65 5.95 8.24
N VAL A 162 -10.78 5.29 8.48
CA VAL A 162 -10.89 4.28 9.55
C VAL A 162 -10.39 2.94 9.02
N SER A 163 -9.43 2.33 9.73
CA SER A 163 -8.85 1.04 9.35
C SER A 163 -9.44 -0.14 10.14
N GLY A 164 -10.07 0.10 11.29
CA GLY A 164 -10.73 -0.96 12.06
C GLY A 164 -11.49 -0.46 13.28
N LEU A 165 -12.53 -1.20 13.68
CA LEU A 165 -13.30 -1.00 14.89
C LEU A 165 -13.40 -2.34 15.64
N THR A 166 -13.12 -2.34 16.94
CA THR A 166 -13.28 -3.52 17.80
C THR A 166 -14.13 -3.14 19.01
N VAL A 167 -15.26 -3.81 19.15
CA VAL A 167 -16.20 -3.61 20.27
C VAL A 167 -16.05 -4.80 21.22
N SER A 168 -15.67 -4.52 22.47
CA SER A 168 -15.49 -5.54 23.51
C SER A 168 -16.44 -5.30 24.68
N PRO A 169 -17.16 -6.33 25.15
CA PRO A 169 -18.01 -6.20 26.33
C PRO A 169 -17.15 -6.03 27.59
N SER A 170 -17.39 -4.96 28.36
CA SER A 170 -16.68 -4.72 29.61
C SER A 170 -17.41 -5.41 30.77
N PRO A 171 -16.78 -6.39 31.47
CA PRO A 171 -17.42 -7.06 32.59
C PRO A 171 -17.62 -6.08 33.74
N GLY A 172 -18.88 -5.79 34.09
CA GLY A 172 -19.25 -4.89 35.20
C GLY A 172 -19.93 -3.58 34.79
N SER A 173 -20.27 -3.37 33.52
CA SER A 173 -21.04 -2.19 33.10
C SER A 173 -21.87 -2.41 31.84
N ASP A 174 -23.03 -1.73 31.75
CA ASP A 174 -23.98 -1.85 30.63
C ASP A 174 -23.49 -1.27 29.29
N SER A 175 -22.37 -0.55 29.26
CA SER A 175 -21.84 0.08 28.04
C SER A 175 -20.59 -0.65 27.51
N PRO A 176 -20.53 -1.02 26.22
CA PRO A 176 -19.36 -1.69 25.64
C PRO A 176 -18.14 -0.75 25.54
N THR A 177 -16.94 -1.33 25.62
CA THR A 177 -15.68 -0.63 25.37
C THR A 177 -15.36 -0.72 23.88
N VAL A 178 -15.08 0.43 23.27
CA VAL A 178 -14.88 0.62 21.83
C VAL A 178 -13.43 0.99 21.60
N GLN A 179 -12.74 0.22 20.77
CA GLN A 179 -11.40 0.53 20.27
C GLN A 179 -11.49 0.84 18.78
N LEU A 180 -11.15 2.07 18.41
CA LEU A 180 -11.23 2.57 17.06
C LEU A 180 -9.82 2.85 16.53
N GLN A 181 -9.46 2.29 15.39
CA GLN A 181 -8.18 2.52 14.73
C GLN A 181 -8.39 3.46 13.53
N LEU A 182 -7.86 4.68 13.66
CA LEU A 182 -7.92 5.73 12.67
C LEU A 182 -6.56 5.89 12.00
N SER A 183 -6.52 5.82 10.68
CA SER A 183 -5.35 6.12 9.87
C SER A 183 -5.42 7.58 9.41
N ALA A 184 -4.54 8.39 9.98
CA ALA A 184 -4.20 9.75 9.56
C ALA A 184 -2.68 9.80 9.26
N GLU A 185 -2.11 10.98 9.03
CA GLU A 185 -0.65 11.16 8.93
C GLU A 185 0.12 10.57 10.14
N GLN A 186 -0.57 10.38 11.29
CA GLN A 186 -0.14 9.48 12.35
C GLN A 186 -1.30 8.52 12.69
N PRO A 187 -1.08 7.19 12.72
CA PRO A 187 -2.12 6.24 13.12
C PRO A 187 -2.51 6.49 14.58
N MET A 188 -3.79 6.75 14.82
CA MET A 188 -4.35 7.02 16.15
C MET A 188 -5.29 5.88 16.57
N VAL A 189 -5.08 5.33 17.76
CA VAL A 189 -6.00 4.37 18.38
C VAL A 189 -6.78 5.10 19.47
N LEU A 190 -8.10 5.20 19.28
CA LEU A 190 -9.02 5.72 20.29
C LEU A 190 -9.66 4.56 21.03
N THR A 191 -9.34 4.44 22.32
CA THR A 191 -10.02 3.50 23.22
C THR A 191 -10.88 4.27 24.20
N GLY A 192 -12.16 3.94 24.28
CA GLY A 192 -13.06 4.54 25.25
C GLY A 192 -14.38 3.80 25.34
N ARG A 193 -15.25 4.25 26.25
CA ARG A 193 -16.58 3.64 26.41
C ARG A 193 -17.51 4.20 25.35
N ALA A 194 -18.50 3.42 24.90
CA ALA A 194 -19.52 3.93 23.97
C ALA A 194 -20.29 5.15 24.53
N ASP A 195 -20.32 5.28 25.86
CA ASP A 195 -20.92 6.43 26.55
C ASP A 195 -20.01 7.67 26.58
N ASP A 196 -18.72 7.58 26.25
CA ASP A 196 -17.84 8.74 26.23
C ASP A 196 -18.25 9.70 25.09
N SER A 197 -18.35 11.00 25.39
CA SER A 197 -18.78 12.03 24.42
C SER A 197 -17.93 12.05 23.15
N ASN A 198 -16.60 11.92 23.30
CA ASN A 198 -15.67 11.94 22.16
C ASN A 198 -15.82 10.68 21.29
N VAL A 199 -15.96 9.50 21.90
CA VAL A 199 -16.15 8.23 21.16
C VAL A 199 -17.49 8.25 20.45
N ARG A 200 -18.54 8.72 21.13
CA ARG A 200 -19.89 8.85 20.60
C ARG A 200 -19.94 9.79 19.39
N GLN A 201 -19.26 10.93 19.44
CA GLN A 201 -19.19 11.87 18.32
C GLN A 201 -18.52 11.24 17.09
N VAL A 202 -17.43 10.50 17.29
CA VAL A 202 -16.72 9.82 16.20
C VAL A 202 -17.61 8.74 15.58
N LEU A 203 -18.23 7.88 16.40
CA LEU A 203 -19.15 6.83 15.93
C LEU A 203 -20.36 7.42 15.18
N THR A 204 -20.92 8.52 15.70
CA THR A 204 -22.05 9.23 15.07
C THR A 204 -21.65 9.80 13.71
N TYR A 205 -20.50 10.46 13.63
CA TYR A 205 -19.95 11.00 12.39
C TYR A 205 -19.74 9.90 11.33
N MET A 206 -19.24 8.74 11.75
CA MET A 206 -19.03 7.60 10.83
C MET A 206 -20.35 7.05 10.26
N VAL A 207 -21.40 7.01 11.07
CA VAL A 207 -22.73 6.57 10.64
C VAL A 207 -23.39 7.59 9.71
N GLU A 208 -23.19 8.89 9.95
CA GLU A 208 -23.74 9.96 9.10
C GLU A 208 -23.05 10.04 7.73
N ASN A 209 -21.76 9.70 7.64
CA ASN A 209 -20.96 9.78 6.42
C ASN A 209 -20.87 8.43 5.71
N SER A 210 -22.03 7.88 5.31
CA SER A 210 -22.13 6.53 4.74
C SER A 210 -21.33 6.28 3.46
N GLU A 211 -20.99 7.33 2.70
CA GLU A 211 -20.21 7.23 1.46
C GLU A 211 -18.71 6.98 1.72
N ARG A 212 -18.22 7.31 2.91
CA ARG A 212 -16.77 7.33 3.20
C ARG A 212 -16.25 6.10 3.94
N PHE A 213 -17.15 5.33 4.56
CA PHE A 213 -16.79 4.22 5.43
C PHE A 213 -17.43 2.94 4.92
N ASP A 214 -16.76 1.80 5.08
CA ASP A 214 -17.29 0.49 4.69
C ASP A 214 -18.55 0.11 5.50
N ALA A 215 -19.45 -0.66 4.89
CA ALA A 215 -20.69 -1.06 5.54
C ALA A 215 -20.48 -1.91 6.80
N GLY A 216 -19.45 -2.74 6.85
CA GLY A 216 -19.11 -3.55 8.04
C GLY A 216 -18.75 -2.67 9.23
N VAL A 217 -17.88 -1.68 9.02
CA VAL A 217 -17.50 -0.72 10.07
C VAL A 217 -18.71 0.08 10.56
N ARG A 218 -19.63 0.46 9.65
CA ARG A 218 -20.88 1.14 10.04
C ARG A 218 -21.78 0.24 10.89
N LEU A 219 -21.89 -1.05 10.57
CA LEU A 219 -22.66 -2.00 11.39
C LEU A 219 -22.09 -2.11 12.81
N ASP A 220 -20.77 -2.21 12.94
CA ASP A 220 -20.10 -2.26 14.25
C ASP A 220 -20.31 -0.94 15.04
N CYS A 221 -20.34 0.19 14.35
CA CYS A 221 -20.68 1.49 14.96
C CYS A 221 -22.12 1.52 15.48
N LEU A 222 -23.08 0.98 14.72
CA LEU A 222 -24.48 0.87 15.14
C LEU A 222 -24.63 -0.02 16.38
N ASP A 223 -23.90 -1.14 16.43
CA ASP A 223 -23.88 -2.02 17.60
C ASP A 223 -23.30 -1.33 18.84
N ALA A 224 -22.22 -0.56 18.69
CA ALA A 224 -21.66 0.24 19.77
C ALA A 224 -22.61 1.36 20.24
N LEU A 225 -23.30 2.04 19.32
CA LEU A 225 -24.22 3.15 19.63
C LEU A 225 -25.56 2.71 20.23
N LYS A 226 -25.90 1.42 20.18
CA LYS A 226 -27.16 0.90 20.73
C LYS A 226 -27.35 1.22 22.22
N ALA A 227 -26.27 1.25 23.00
CA ALA A 227 -26.31 1.62 24.42
C ALA A 227 -26.62 3.11 24.64
N ALA A 228 -26.31 3.96 23.66
CA ALA A 228 -26.39 5.42 23.74
C ALA A 228 -27.63 6.03 23.02
N VAL A 229 -28.64 5.22 22.68
CA VAL A 229 -29.85 5.64 21.92
C VAL A 229 -30.67 6.73 22.62
N ARG A 230 -30.50 6.89 23.94
CA ARG A 230 -31.17 7.96 24.73
C ARG A 230 -30.65 9.36 24.40
N ASP A 231 -29.47 9.47 23.78
CA ASP A 231 -28.94 10.74 23.30
C ASP A 231 -29.67 11.17 22.02
N GLN A 232 -30.15 12.41 22.01
CA GLN A 232 -30.86 12.99 20.87
C GLN A 232 -30.00 13.02 19.60
N GLN A 233 -28.70 13.27 19.71
CA GLN A 233 -27.80 13.34 18.56
C GLN A 233 -27.58 11.96 17.93
N VAL A 234 -27.36 10.93 18.76
CA VAL A 234 -27.23 9.53 18.32
C VAL A 234 -28.53 9.05 17.70
N ARG A 235 -29.67 9.35 18.31
CA ARG A 235 -30.99 8.97 17.80
C ARG A 235 -31.26 9.57 16.42
N LEU A 236 -30.88 10.83 16.19
CA LEU A 236 -31.02 11.47 14.88
C LEU A 236 -30.13 10.80 13.82
N ALA A 237 -28.90 10.46 14.15
CA ALA A 237 -28.00 9.75 13.25
C ALA A 237 -28.51 8.34 12.90
N LEU A 238 -29.01 7.59 13.89
CA LEU A 238 -29.65 6.29 13.68
C LEU A 238 -30.88 6.37 12.78
N LEU A 239 -31.73 7.39 12.97
CA LEU A 239 -32.90 7.63 12.12
C LEU A 239 -32.49 7.99 10.68
N ASN A 240 -31.42 8.76 10.52
CA ASN A 240 -30.89 9.13 9.22
C ASN A 240 -30.32 7.89 8.50
N ALA A 241 -29.54 7.06 9.20
CA ALA A 241 -29.01 5.80 8.67
C ALA A 241 -30.14 4.82 8.28
N ALA A 242 -31.16 4.65 9.11
CA ALA A 242 -32.32 3.80 8.81
C ALA A 242 -33.05 4.23 7.52
N ARG A 243 -33.09 5.54 7.24
CA ARG A 243 -33.81 6.11 6.09
C ARG A 243 -32.97 6.18 4.82
N LYS A 244 -31.68 6.53 4.92
CA LYS A 244 -30.85 6.96 3.79
C LYS A 244 -29.61 6.10 3.53
N ASP A 245 -29.24 5.17 4.41
CA ASP A 245 -28.04 4.35 4.18
C ASP A 245 -28.20 3.48 2.92
N GLN A 246 -27.15 3.40 2.11
CA GLN A 246 -27.16 2.65 0.86
C GLN A 246 -27.25 1.13 1.08
N ASN A 247 -26.76 0.63 2.21
CA ASN A 247 -26.76 -0.79 2.52
C ASN A 247 -28.02 -1.19 3.32
N PRO A 248 -28.83 -2.14 2.82
CA PRO A 248 -30.06 -2.57 3.50
C PRO A 248 -29.81 -3.20 4.88
N ALA A 249 -28.68 -3.88 5.09
CA ALA A 249 -28.34 -4.46 6.39
C ALA A 249 -28.13 -3.37 7.46
N VAL A 250 -27.46 -2.28 7.09
CA VAL A 250 -27.25 -1.12 7.97
C VAL A 250 -28.59 -0.47 8.32
N ARG A 251 -29.50 -0.32 7.35
CA ARG A 251 -30.85 0.21 7.59
C ARG A 251 -31.65 -0.63 8.57
N MET A 252 -31.64 -1.95 8.40
CA MET A 252 -32.35 -2.89 9.28
C MET A 252 -31.76 -2.86 10.69
N LYS A 253 -30.43 -2.89 10.80
CA LYS A 253 -29.72 -2.83 12.07
C LYS A 253 -29.98 -1.52 12.81
N ALA A 254 -30.04 -0.38 12.11
CA ALA A 254 -30.38 0.91 12.71
C ALA A 254 -31.81 0.93 13.28
N LEU A 255 -32.78 0.29 12.61
CA LEU A 255 -34.14 0.13 13.13
C LEU A 255 -34.19 -0.78 14.37
N GLU A 256 -33.37 -1.84 14.41
CA GLU A 256 -33.24 -2.70 15.59
C GLU A 256 -32.59 -1.99 16.78
N ALA A 257 -31.64 -1.09 16.53
CA ALA A 257 -31.02 -0.28 17.57
C ALA A 257 -31.99 0.77 18.16
N LEU A 258 -33.01 1.19 17.40
CA LEU A 258 -34.01 2.18 17.83
C LEU A 258 -35.20 1.58 18.61
N ARG A 259 -35.30 0.24 18.71
CA ARG A 259 -36.32 -0.45 19.53
C ARG A 259 -35.92 -0.48 21.00
#